data_AF-A0A2K6EI77-F1
#
_entry.id   AF-A0A2K6EI77-F1
#
_cell.length_a   1.000
_cell.length_b   1.000
_cell.length_c   1.000
_cell.angle_alpha   90.00
_cell.angle_beta   90.00
_cell.angle_gamma   90.00
#
_symmetry.space_group_name_H-M   'P 1'
#
loop_
_entity.id
_entity.type
_entity.pdbx_description
1 polymer ?
#
loop_
_entity_poly.entity_id
_entity_poly.type
_entity_poly.pdbx_seq_one_letter_code
_entity_poly.pdbx_strand_id
1 'polypeptide(L)'
;MVFLTAQLWLWSRRIQEVLKHARHFRGRKNRCYRLAVRAVIRAFVKCTKARRLKKRNMRTLWITASQEHGLKYPVFIANLIKLGFQILAHRLEVHVETVEIRRTA
;
A
#
# COMPACT_ATOMS: atom_id res chain seq x y z
N MET A 1 33.31 29.54 -1.89
CA MET A 1 33.13 28.37 -1.00
C MET A 1 31.72 28.27 -0.38
N VAL A 2 30.67 28.81 -1.01
CA VAL A 2 29.27 28.72 -0.53
C VAL A 2 28.37 27.88 -1.46
N PHE A 3 28.80 27.62 -2.70
CA PHE A 3 28.02 26.83 -3.66
C PHE A 3 28.07 25.30 -3.39
N LEU A 4 29.20 24.79 -2.89
CA LEU A 4 29.34 23.37 -2.54
C LEU A 4 28.53 22.97 -1.30
N THR A 5 28.30 23.89 -0.36
CA THR A 5 27.50 23.62 0.84
C THR A 5 26.02 23.42 0.48
N ALA A 6 25.50 24.16 -0.50
CA ALA A 6 24.13 23.99 -0.99
C ALA A 6 23.90 22.63 -1.67
N GLN A 7 24.82 22.18 -2.52
CA GLN A 7 24.73 20.89 -3.20
C GLN A 7 24.84 19.71 -2.21
N LEU A 8 25.78 19.77 -1.26
CA LEU A 8 25.93 18.76 -0.22
C LEU A 8 24.72 18.71 0.72
N TRP A 9 24.14 19.87 1.05
CA TRP A 9 22.92 19.96 1.85
C TRP A 9 21.71 19.35 1.14
N LEU A 10 21.53 19.61 -0.15
CA LEU A 10 20.46 19.03 -0.95
C LEU A 10 20.57 17.50 -1.02
N TRP A 11 21.80 16.97 -1.16
CA TRP A 11 22.06 15.53 -1.18
C TRP A 11 21.73 14.86 0.17
N SER A 12 22.13 15.49 1.29
CA SER A 12 21.79 15.01 2.63
C SER A 12 20.27 14.93 2.85
N ARG A 13 19.52 15.95 2.40
CA ARG A 13 18.05 15.95 2.49
C ARG A 13 17.42 14.77 1.73
N ARG A 14 17.85 14.50 0.51
CA ARG A 14 17.33 13.38 -0.30
C ARG A 14 17.60 12.02 0.36
N ILE A 15 18.76 11.86 0.99
CA ILE A 15 19.08 10.64 1.75
C ILE A 15 18.17 10.52 2.97
N GLN A 16 17.96 11.60 3.71
CA GLN A 16 17.10 11.62 4.89
C GLN A 16 15.65 11.29 4.56
N GLU A 17 15.13 11.73 3.42
CA GLU A 17 13.79 11.38 2.92
C GLU A 17 13.64 9.87 2.71
N VAL A 18 14.59 9.23 2.01
CA VAL A 18 14.58 7.79 1.79
C VAL A 18 14.72 7.02 3.10
N LEU A 19 15.60 7.48 3.99
CA LEU A 19 15.78 6.86 5.31
C LEU A 19 14.56 7.02 6.20
N LYS A 20 13.79 8.12 6.09
CA LYS A 20 12.51 8.33 6.78
C LYS A 20 11.52 7.22 6.42
N HIS A 21 11.41 6.89 5.13
CA HIS A 21 10.60 5.76 4.68
C HIS A 21 11.16 4.41 5.12
N ALA A 22 12.47 4.31 5.34
CA ALA A 22 13.13 3.05 5.69
C ALA A 22 13.27 2.77 7.20
N ARG A 23 12.89 3.70 8.09
CA ARG A 23 13.14 3.61 9.55
C ARG A 23 12.65 2.30 10.19
N HIS A 24 11.51 1.81 9.76
CA HIS A 24 10.85 0.63 10.32
C HIS A 24 11.44 -0.70 9.80
N PHE A 25 12.37 -0.67 8.86
CA PHE A 25 13.02 -1.89 8.39
C PHE A 25 14.04 -2.43 9.40
N ARG A 26 14.07 -3.75 9.60
CA ARG A 26 15.08 -4.42 10.46
C ARG A 26 16.51 -4.40 9.89
N GLY A 27 17.52 -4.28 10.74
CA GLY A 27 18.95 -4.41 10.36
C GLY A 27 19.46 -3.26 9.50
N ARG A 28 20.55 -3.48 8.74
CA ARG A 28 21.28 -2.41 8.02
C ARG A 28 20.45 -1.63 6.97
N LYS A 29 19.30 -2.13 6.55
CA LYS A 29 18.40 -1.48 5.58
C LYS A 29 17.69 -0.23 6.11
N ASN A 30 17.74 0.06 7.42
CA ASN A 30 17.25 1.33 7.98
C ASN A 30 18.32 2.43 8.13
N ARG A 31 19.61 2.08 8.01
CA ARG A 31 20.75 3.00 8.21
C ARG A 31 21.54 3.23 6.92
N CYS A 32 21.75 2.18 6.12
CA CYS A 32 22.55 2.27 4.90
C CYS A 32 21.69 2.65 3.69
N TYR A 33 21.94 3.83 3.09
CA TYR A 33 21.15 4.37 1.97
C TYR A 33 20.98 3.39 0.80
N ARG A 34 22.08 2.75 0.33
CA ARG A 34 22.01 1.79 -0.80
C ARG A 34 21.08 0.61 -0.54
N LEU A 35 21.04 0.12 0.70
CA LEU A 35 20.17 -0.99 1.10
C LEU A 35 18.72 -0.50 1.32
N ALA A 36 18.56 0.69 1.89
CA ALA A 36 17.27 1.34 2.10
C ALA A 36 16.53 1.55 0.77
N VAL A 37 17.20 2.10 -0.24
CA VAL A 37 16.59 2.31 -1.59
C VAL A 37 16.04 1.01 -2.16
N ARG A 38 16.84 -0.06 -2.16
CA ARG A 38 16.41 -1.38 -2.68
C ARG A 38 15.22 -1.94 -1.90
N ALA A 39 15.22 -1.79 -0.57
CA ALA A 39 14.15 -2.27 0.30
C ALA A 39 12.85 -1.48 0.08
N VAL A 40 12.94 -0.15 0.01
CA VAL A 40 11.80 0.76 -0.20
C VAL A 40 11.14 0.50 -1.55
N ILE A 41 11.91 0.37 -2.63
CA ILE A 41 11.37 0.06 -3.98
C ILE A 41 10.60 -1.27 -3.96
N ARG A 42 11.19 -2.33 -3.37
CA ARG A 42 10.52 -3.63 -3.24
C ARG A 42 9.25 -3.53 -2.41
N ALA A 43 9.26 -2.74 -1.34
CA ALA A 43 8.08 -2.53 -0.50
C ALA A 43 6.95 -1.82 -1.24
N PHE A 44 7.25 -0.81 -2.07
CA PHE A 44 6.25 -0.14 -2.89
C PHE A 44 5.63 -1.07 -3.93
N VAL A 45 6.43 -1.88 -4.64
CA VAL A 45 5.90 -2.88 -5.57
C VAL A 45 5.01 -3.89 -4.85
N LYS A 46 5.44 -4.39 -3.68
CA LYS A 46 4.64 -5.30 -2.85
C LYS A 46 3.35 -4.64 -2.39
N CYS A 47 3.38 -3.37 -1.99
CA CYS A 47 2.20 -2.63 -1.55
C CYS A 47 1.16 -2.54 -2.67
N THR A 48 1.58 -2.15 -3.88
CA THR A 48 0.69 -2.08 -5.05
C THR A 48 0.07 -3.43 -5.39
N LYS A 49 0.85 -4.51 -5.36
CA LYS A 49 0.34 -5.88 -5.56
C LYS A 49 -0.61 -6.30 -4.43
N ALA A 50 -0.26 -6.02 -3.17
CA ALA A 50 -1.05 -6.36 -2.01
C ALA A 50 -2.41 -5.65 -1.98
N ARG A 51 -2.51 -4.39 -2.44
CA ARG A 51 -3.81 -3.70 -2.57
C ARG A 51 -4.75 -4.45 -3.53
N ARG A 52 -4.24 -4.97 -4.65
CA ARG A 52 -5.01 -5.79 -5.60
C ARG A 52 -5.40 -7.15 -5.01
N LEU A 53 -4.46 -7.81 -4.33
CA LEU A 53 -4.69 -9.11 -3.70
C LEU A 53 -5.65 -9.03 -2.50
N LYS A 54 -5.64 -7.93 -1.74
CA LYS A 54 -6.54 -7.73 -0.60
C LYS A 54 -8.01 -7.89 -1.01
N LYS A 55 -8.42 -7.35 -2.17
CA LYS A 55 -9.78 -7.54 -2.70
C LYS A 55 -10.12 -9.02 -2.93
N ARG A 56 -9.18 -9.76 -3.51
CA ARG A 56 -9.35 -11.19 -3.84
C ARG A 56 -9.41 -12.03 -2.58
N ASN A 57 -8.49 -11.83 -1.65
CA ASN A 57 -8.43 -12.56 -0.39
C ASN A 57 -9.69 -12.33 0.46
N MET A 58 -10.19 -11.08 0.50
CA MET A 58 -11.45 -10.76 1.18
C MET A 58 -12.64 -11.49 0.54
N ARG A 59 -12.70 -11.55 -0.80
CA ARG A 59 -13.74 -12.31 -1.49
C ARG A 59 -13.67 -13.80 -1.16
N THR A 60 -12.48 -14.39 -1.16
CA THR A 60 -12.30 -15.80 -0.77
C THR A 60 -12.78 -16.04 0.65
N LEU A 61 -12.40 -15.18 1.60
CA LEU A 61 -12.84 -15.25 2.99
C LEU A 61 -14.37 -15.14 3.14
N TRP A 62 -15.01 -14.27 2.37
CA TRP A 62 -16.47 -14.14 2.41
C TRP A 62 -17.18 -15.33 1.82
N ILE A 63 -16.61 -15.96 0.79
CA ILE A 63 -17.17 -17.20 0.23
C ILE A 63 -17.10 -18.32 1.29
N THR A 64 -15.96 -18.49 1.97
CA THR A 64 -15.82 -19.52 3.00
C THR A 64 -16.73 -19.25 4.21
N ALA A 65 -16.79 -18.00 4.70
CA ALA A 65 -17.68 -17.65 5.81
C ALA A 65 -19.16 -17.83 5.45
N SER A 66 -19.56 -17.50 4.21
CA SER A 66 -20.94 -17.75 3.76
C SER A 66 -21.27 -19.24 3.76
N GLN A 67 -20.33 -20.07 3.32
CA GLN A 67 -20.49 -21.54 3.30
C GLN A 67 -20.63 -22.13 4.70
N GLU A 68 -19.85 -21.66 5.68
CA GLU A 68 -19.95 -22.09 7.08
C GLU A 68 -21.33 -21.79 7.69
N HIS A 69 -21.93 -20.67 7.31
CA HIS A 69 -23.28 -20.30 7.75
C HIS A 69 -24.41 -20.84 6.84
N GLY A 70 -24.10 -21.70 5.87
CA GLY A 70 -25.09 -22.28 4.94
C GLY A 70 -25.72 -21.27 3.97
N LEU A 71 -25.17 -20.06 3.86
CA LEU A 71 -25.65 -19.00 3.00
C LEU A 71 -24.92 -19.01 1.65
N LYS A 72 -25.65 -18.76 0.56
CA LYS A 72 -25.02 -18.50 -0.74
C LYS A 72 -24.44 -17.08 -0.76
N TYR A 73 -23.22 -16.92 -1.28
CA TYR A 73 -22.52 -15.62 -1.42
C TYR A 73 -23.40 -14.44 -1.90
N PRO A 74 -24.24 -14.56 -2.96
CA PRO A 74 -25.09 -13.43 -3.39
C PRO A 74 -26.12 -13.01 -2.33
N VAL A 75 -26.65 -13.94 -1.54
CA VAL A 75 -27.60 -13.65 -0.45
C VAL A 75 -26.88 -12.94 0.70
N PHE A 76 -25.67 -13.40 1.04
CA PHE A 76 -24.82 -12.77 2.06
C PHE A 76 -24.49 -11.31 1.72
N ILE A 77 -24.11 -11.03 0.46
CA ILE A 77 -23.81 -9.67 0.01
C ILE A 77 -25.06 -8.78 0.00
N ALA A 78 -26.21 -9.30 -0.45
CA ALA A 78 -27.47 -8.56 -0.44
C ALA A 78 -27.88 -8.15 0.98
N ASN A 79 -27.70 -9.05 1.96
CA ASN A 79 -27.98 -8.77 3.36
C ASN A 79 -27.02 -7.72 3.95
N LEU A 80 -25.73 -7.78 3.61
CA LEU A 80 -24.74 -6.78 4.05
C LEU A 80 -25.03 -5.38 3.51
N ILE A 81 -25.49 -5.26 2.27
CA ILE A 81 -25.87 -3.97 1.68
C ILE A 81 -27.10 -3.41 2.38
N LYS A 82 -28.12 -4.24 2.65
CA LYS A 82 -29.32 -3.84 3.40
C LYS A 82 -29.00 -3.36 4.82
N LEU A 83 -28.00 -3.97 5.47
CA LEU A 83 -27.55 -3.61 6.82
C LEU A 83 -26.64 -2.36 6.85
N GLY A 84 -26.37 -1.72 5.71
CA GLY A 84 -25.61 -0.46 5.67
C GLY A 84 -24.08 -0.63 5.82
N PHE A 85 -23.54 -1.84 5.80
CA PHE A 85 -22.09 -2.10 5.87
C PHE A 85 -21.36 -1.86 4.53
N GLN A 86 -21.70 -0.75 3.85
CA GLN A 86 -21.20 -0.37 2.52
C GLN A 86 -19.69 -0.05 2.53
N ILE A 87 -19.14 0.23 3.71
CA ILE A 87 -17.74 0.60 3.95
C ILE A 87 -16.76 -0.53 3.56
N LEU A 88 -17.18 -1.80 3.65
CA LEU A 88 -16.32 -2.94 3.32
C LEU A 88 -16.24 -3.23 1.81
N ALA A 89 -17.30 -2.92 1.05
CA ALA A 89 -17.35 -3.16 -0.39
C ALA A 89 -16.62 -2.05 -1.18
N HIS A 90 -16.85 -0.79 -0.84
CA HIS A 90 -16.41 0.37 -1.63
C HIS A 90 -14.99 0.87 -1.29
N ARG A 91 -14.49 0.66 -0.05
CA ARG A 91 -13.19 1.21 0.38
C ARG A 91 -11.97 0.58 -0.30
N LEU A 92 -12.19 -0.37 -1.18
CA LEU A 92 -11.16 -1.00 -2.00
C LEU A 92 -10.97 -0.31 -3.37
N GLU A 93 -11.89 0.54 -3.84
CA GLU A 93 -11.81 1.18 -5.17
C GLU A 93 -10.97 2.47 -5.22
N VAL A 94 -10.95 3.27 -4.14
CA VAL A 94 -10.43 4.65 -4.14
C VAL A 94 -8.89 4.80 -4.12
N HIS A 95 -8.10 3.75 -4.43
CA HIS A 95 -6.63 3.86 -4.45
C HIS A 95 -5.97 3.51 -5.80
N VAL A 96 -6.76 3.31 -6.86
CA VAL A 96 -6.22 3.10 -8.22
C VAL A 96 -6.10 4.43 -8.97
N GLU A 97 -7.09 5.32 -8.86
CA GLU A 97 -7.11 6.61 -9.58
C GLU A 97 -5.99 7.58 -9.15
N THR A 98 -5.55 7.52 -7.90
CA THR A 98 -4.48 8.41 -7.39
C THR A 98 -3.07 8.08 -7.91
N VAL A 99 -2.90 6.95 -8.62
CA VAL A 99 -1.60 6.55 -9.20
C VAL A 99 -1.50 6.85 -10.70
N GLU A 100 -2.62 6.98 -11.42
CA GLU A 100 -2.62 7.26 -12.87
C GLU A 100 -2.41 8.75 -13.17
N ILE A 101 -2.89 9.65 -12.30
CA ILE A 101 -2.77 11.11 -12.48
C ILE A 101 -1.32 11.63 -12.38
N ARG A 102 -0.35 10.80 -11.94
CA ARG A 102 1.08 11.18 -11.86
C ARG A 102 1.95 10.61 -12.99
N ARG A 103 1.37 9.94 -14.00
CA ARG A 103 2.11 9.41 -15.15
C ARG A 103 1.93 10.22 -16.43
N THR A 104 1.01 11.18 -16.43
CA THR A 104 0.64 12.01 -17.59
C THR A 104 0.87 13.51 -17.36
N ALA A 105 1.71 13.88 -16.39
CA ALA A 105 2.16 15.25 -16.15
C ALA A 105 3.68 15.29 -15.99
#